data_AF-A0A3L7SBK1-F1
#
_entry.id   AF-A0A3L7SBK1-F1
#
_cell.length_a   1.000
_cell.length_b   1.000
_cell.length_c   1.000
_cell.angle_alpha   90.00
_cell.angle_beta   90.00
_cell.angle_gamma   90.00
#
_symmetry.space_group_name_H-M   'P 1'
#
loop_
_entity.id
_entity.type
_entity.pdbx_description
1 polymer ?
#
loop_
_entity_poly.entity_id
_entity_poly.type
_entity_poly.pdbx_seq_one_letter_code
_entity_poly.pdbx_strand_id
1 'polypeptide(L)'
;MRPVRPGQMHLTLHFLGDVAAVPQAALPAALERVVHDAFTVSIRGSGVFPPRGWPTVLWAGLHDSAPLALLHAAIGAAVESCGLEIERRPYVPHVT
;
A
#
# COMPACT_ATOMS: atom_id res chain seq x y z
N MET A 1 -16.47 -15.93 4.62
CA MET A 1 -15.33 -15.00 4.75
C MET A 1 -14.68 -15.22 6.11
N ARG A 2 -13.34 -15.24 6.19
CA ARG A 2 -12.59 -15.41 7.45
C ARG A 2 -11.93 -14.08 7.81
N PRO A 3 -12.08 -13.58 9.05
CA PRO A 3 -11.48 -12.30 9.45
C PRO A 3 -9.96 -12.39 9.48
N VAL A 4 -9.30 -11.30 9.08
CA VAL A 4 -7.85 -11.11 9.25
C VAL A 4 -7.56 -10.92 10.74
N ARG A 5 -6.46 -11.51 11.22
CA ARG A 5 -6.03 -11.33 12.62
C ARG A 5 -5.59 -9.88 12.82
N PRO A 6 -5.88 -9.22 13.96
CA PRO A 6 -5.51 -7.83 14.18
C PRO A 6 -4.04 -7.49 13.88
N GLY A 7 -3.10 -8.37 14.26
CA GLY A 7 -1.66 -8.19 14.00
C GLY A 7 -1.22 -8.41 12.53
N GLN A 8 -2.16 -8.71 11.63
CA GLN A 8 -1.91 -8.86 10.19
C GLN A 8 -2.64 -7.78 9.37
N MET A 9 -3.40 -6.90 10.01
CA MET A 9 -4.04 -5.77 9.34
C MET A 9 -2.95 -4.78 8.94
N HIS A 10 -2.90 -4.43 7.67
CA HIS A 10 -1.96 -3.48 7.13
C HIS A 10 -2.62 -2.67 6.01
N LEU A 11 -2.11 -1.46 5.81
CA LEU A 11 -2.42 -0.63 4.66
C LEU A 11 -1.34 -0.87 3.62
N THR A 12 -1.70 -1.46 2.48
CA THR A 12 -0.75 -1.60 1.38
C THR A 12 -0.52 -0.25 0.71
N LEU A 13 0.75 0.12 0.51
CA LEU A 13 1.15 1.27 -0.29
C LEU A 13 1.44 0.82 -1.73
N HIS A 14 2.36 -0.13 -1.91
CA HIS A 14 2.72 -0.68 -3.22
C HIS A 14 2.78 -2.20 -3.17
N PHE A 15 2.24 -2.86 -4.20
CA PHE A 15 2.45 -4.29 -4.43
C PHE A 15 3.62 -4.45 -5.40
N LEU A 16 4.71 -5.07 -4.94
CA LEU A 16 5.96 -5.16 -5.72
C LEU A 16 6.12 -6.47 -6.50
N GLY A 17 5.20 -7.43 -6.32
CA GLY A 17 5.27 -8.73 -7.00
C GLY A 17 6.58 -9.46 -6.68
N ASP A 18 7.27 -9.92 -7.73
CA ASP A 18 8.59 -10.54 -7.63
C ASP A 18 9.69 -9.48 -7.70
N VAL A 19 10.55 -9.46 -6.69
CA VAL A 19 11.65 -8.49 -6.54
C VAL A 19 13.04 -9.12 -6.72
N ALA A 20 13.12 -10.34 -7.28
CA ALA A 20 14.38 -11.08 -7.41
C ALA A 20 15.49 -10.35 -8.19
N ALA A 21 15.13 -9.40 -9.06
CA ALA A 21 16.09 -8.60 -9.83
C ALA A 21 16.81 -7.52 -8.99
N VAL A 22 16.33 -7.23 -7.78
CA VAL A 22 16.88 -6.19 -6.91
C VAL A 22 17.80 -6.82 -5.86
N PRO A 23 19.03 -6.29 -5.65
CA PRO A 23 19.86 -6.72 -4.55
C PRO A 23 19.09 -6.60 -3.22
N GLN A 24 19.15 -7.64 -2.38
CA GLN A 24 18.33 -7.76 -1.17
C GLN A 24 18.39 -6.53 -0.23
N ALA A 25 19.52 -5.82 -0.21
CA ALA A 25 19.73 -4.64 0.62
C ALA A 25 19.34 -3.29 -0.04
N ALA A 26 19.16 -3.25 -1.36
CA ALA A 26 18.96 -1.99 -2.09
C ALA A 26 17.61 -1.34 -1.75
N LEU A 27 16.53 -2.14 -1.74
CA LEU A 27 15.19 -1.64 -1.43
C LEU A 27 15.06 -1.18 0.04
N PRO A 28 15.46 -1.96 1.05
CA PRO A 28 15.47 -1.49 2.44
C PRO A 28 16.24 -0.16 2.61
N ALA A 29 17.45 -0.05 2.06
CA ALA A 29 18.25 1.17 2.16
C ALA A 29 17.64 2.37 1.41
N ALA A 30 16.87 2.14 0.35
CA ALA A 30 16.10 3.19 -0.32
C ALA A 30 14.92 3.66 0.55
N LEU A 31 14.20 2.72 1.16
CA LEU A 31 13.04 3.02 2.03
C LEU A 31 13.45 3.71 3.33
N GLU A 32 14.59 3.37 3.92
CA GLU A 32 15.12 4.03 5.13
C GLU A 32 15.39 5.53 4.93
N ARG A 33 15.62 5.96 3.68
CA ARG A 33 15.83 7.37 3.34
C ARG A 33 14.52 8.15 3.19
N VAL A 34 13.37 7.47 3.17
CA VAL A 34 12.06 8.12 3.11
C VAL A 34 11.71 8.64 4.48
N VAL A 35 11.73 9.97 4.63
CA VAL A 35 11.33 10.66 5.86
C VAL A 35 9.92 11.22 5.67
N HIS A 36 9.04 10.94 6.63
CA HIS A 36 7.67 11.43 6.62
C HIS A 36 7.19 11.64 8.06
N ASP A 37 6.51 12.75 8.33
CA ASP A 37 5.92 13.01 9.65
C ASP A 37 4.78 12.03 9.94
N ALA A 38 4.56 11.75 11.23
CA ALA A 38 3.41 10.98 11.66
C ALA A 38 2.11 11.72 11.33
N PHE A 39 1.09 10.98 10.88
CA PHE A 39 -0.22 11.53 10.54
C PHE A 39 -1.35 10.59 10.96
N THR A 40 -2.55 11.15 11.04
CA THR A 40 -3.78 10.40 11.31
C THR A 40 -4.46 10.05 10.01
N VAL A 41 -4.95 8.81 9.94
CA VAL A 41 -5.90 8.36 8.91
C VAL A 41 -7.23 8.03 9.56
N SER A 42 -8.31 8.17 8.81
CA SER A 42 -9.65 7.79 9.27
C SER A 42 -10.23 6.73 8.35
N ILE A 43 -10.73 5.65 8.93
CA ILE A 43 -11.47 4.64 8.20
C ILE A 43 -12.81 5.25 7.77
N ARG A 44 -13.12 5.17 6.48
CA ARG A 44 -14.38 5.63 5.92
C ARG A 44 -14.81 4.73 4.77
N GLY A 45 -16.02 4.20 4.90
CA GLY A 45 -16.60 3.31 3.90
C GLY A 45 -15.99 1.92 3.93
N SER A 46 -16.59 1.03 3.16
CA SER A 46 -16.19 -0.35 3.00
C SER A 46 -16.56 -0.83 1.61
N GLY A 47 -15.91 -1.87 1.14
CA GLY A 47 -16.26 -2.50 -0.13
C GLY A 47 -15.76 -3.93 -0.20
N VAL A 48 -15.83 -4.49 -1.40
CA VAL A 48 -15.47 -5.88 -1.65
C VAL A 48 -14.56 -6.02 -2.87
N PHE A 49 -13.75 -7.08 -2.89
CA PHE A 49 -13.10 -7.56 -4.10
C PHE A 49 -13.58 -8.98 -4.48
N PRO A 50 -13.66 -9.31 -5.77
CA PRO A 50 -13.63 -8.36 -6.90
C PRO A 50 -14.86 -7.44 -6.88
N PRO A 51 -14.82 -6.26 -7.53
CA PRO A 51 -15.93 -5.30 -7.54
C PRO A 51 -17.17 -5.79 -8.30
N ARG A 52 -17.03 -6.87 -9.09
CA ARG A 52 -18.13 -7.54 -9.80
C ARG A 52 -17.96 -9.05 -9.66
N GLY A 53 -19.07 -9.78 -9.52
CA GLY A 53 -19.06 -11.23 -9.27
C GLY A 53 -19.12 -11.57 -7.79
N TRP A 54 -18.70 -12.79 -7.44
CA TRP A 54 -18.81 -13.28 -6.06
C TRP A 54 -17.70 -12.67 -5.18
N PRO A 55 -18.04 -11.94 -4.10
CA PRO A 55 -17.04 -11.27 -3.27
C PRO A 55 -16.25 -12.28 -2.43
N THR A 56 -14.93 -12.13 -2.41
CA THR A 56 -14.00 -12.98 -1.65
C THR A 56 -13.28 -12.22 -0.54
N VAL A 57 -13.13 -10.90 -0.69
CA VAL A 57 -12.47 -10.01 0.28
C VAL A 57 -13.43 -8.89 0.66
N LEU A 58 -13.58 -8.64 1.96
CA LEU A 58 -14.20 -7.43 2.50
C LEU A 58 -13.06 -6.52 2.96
N TRP A 59 -13.16 -5.22 2.68
CA TRP A 59 -12.16 -4.25 3.07
C TRP A 59 -12.79 -2.97 3.62
N ALA A 60 -12.04 -2.28 4.47
CA ALA A 60 -12.37 -0.97 5.01
C ALA A 60 -11.59 0.10 4.25
N GLY A 61 -12.29 1.10 3.69
CA GLY A 61 -11.67 2.19 2.96
C GLY A 61 -11.06 3.22 3.92
N LEU A 62 -10.06 3.95 3.46
CA LEU A 62 -9.54 5.12 4.17
C LEU A 62 -10.04 6.38 3.48
N HIS A 63 -10.35 7.41 4.27
CA HIS A 63 -10.55 8.74 3.70
C HIS A 63 -9.25 9.25 3.09
N ASP A 64 -9.33 9.81 1.89
CA ASP A 64 -8.21 10.48 1.24
C ASP A 64 -7.57 11.48 2.20
N SER A 65 -6.27 11.32 2.42
CA SER A 65 -5.48 12.26 3.20
C SER A 65 -4.25 12.65 2.40
N ALA A 66 -3.98 13.95 2.30
CA ALA A 66 -2.81 14.45 1.61
C ALA A 66 -1.49 13.84 2.16
N PRO A 67 -1.31 13.66 3.48
CA PRO A 67 -0.14 12.96 4.03
C PRO A 67 0.01 11.53 3.52
N LEU A 68 -1.07 10.75 3.43
CA LEU A 68 -1.00 9.39 2.90
C LEU A 68 -0.62 9.36 1.42
N ALA A 69 -1.16 10.28 0.62
CA ALA A 69 -0.81 10.40 -0.79
C ALA A 69 0.68 10.77 -0.99
N LEU A 70 1.21 11.67 -0.15
CA LEU A 70 2.63 12.04 -0.16
C LEU A 70 3.52 10.86 0.24
N LEU A 71 3.16 10.11 1.29
CA LEU A 71 3.88 8.90 1.68
C LEU A 71 3.88 7.86 0.55
N HIS A 72 2.71 7.59 -0.05
CA HIS A 72 2.59 6.67 -1.17
C HIS A 72 3.50 7.08 -2.35
N ALA A 73 3.54 8.37 -2.69
CA ALA A 73 4.38 8.90 -3.76
C ALA A 73 5.89 8.78 -3.43
N ALA A 74 6.29 9.13 -2.21
CA ALA A 74 7.69 9.06 -1.77
C ALA A 74 8.22 7.61 -1.78
N ILE A 75 7.41 6.66 -1.31
CA ILE A 75 7.74 5.23 -1.34
C ILE A 75 7.80 4.72 -2.79
N GLY A 76 6.89 5.16 -3.65
CA GLY A 76 6.89 4.81 -5.08
C GLY A 76 8.19 5.25 -5.77
N ALA A 77 8.62 6.49 -5.54
CA ALA A 77 9.88 7.01 -6.09
C ALA A 77 11.10 6.22 -5.57
N ALA A 78 11.11 5.83 -4.29
CA ALA A 78 12.18 5.01 -3.74
C ALA A 78 12.23 3.61 -4.39
N VAL A 79 11.08 2.98 -4.59
CA VAL A 79 10.94 1.70 -5.29
C VAL A 79 11.42 1.78 -6.74
N GLU A 80 10.97 2.79 -7.49
CA GLU A 80 11.40 3.03 -8.88
C GLU A 80 12.91 3.29 -8.98
N SER A 81 13.51 3.96 -7.99
CA SER A 81 14.97 4.17 -7.94
C SER A 81 15.78 2.87 -7.83
N CYS A 82 15.14 1.78 -7.39
CA CYS A 82 15.74 0.44 -7.35
C CYS A 82 15.50 -0.35 -8.65
N GLY A 83 14.86 0.24 -9.66
CA GLY A 83 14.55 -0.43 -10.94
C GLY A 83 13.31 -1.32 -10.88
N LEU A 84 12.46 -1.19 -9.86
CA LEU A 84 11.18 -1.89 -9.76
C LEU A 84 10.07 -1.07 -10.39
N GLU A 85 9.13 -1.75 -11.04
CA GLU A 85 7.92 -1.12 -11.53
C GLU A 85 6.85 -1.05 -10.45
N ILE A 86 6.15 0.08 -10.39
CA ILE A 86 4.97 0.27 -9.55
C ILE A 86 3.69 0.27 -10.39
N GLU A 87 2.58 -0.11 -9.76
CA GLU A 87 1.27 -0.09 -10.39
C GLU A 87 0.87 1.36 -10.75
N ARG A 88 0.43 1.58 -12.00
CA ARG A 88 0.00 2.91 -12.49
C ARG A 88 -1.47 3.22 -12.27
N ARG A 89 -2.25 2.25 -11.78
CA ARG A 89 -3.65 2.45 -11.44
C ARG A 89 -3.78 3.45 -10.28
N PRO A 90 -4.90 4.17 -10.19
CA PRO A 90 -5.16 5.04 -9.06
C PRO A 90 -5.00 4.30 -7.73
N TYR A 91 -4.29 4.93 -6.79
CA TYR A 91 -4.14 4.40 -5.44
C TYR A 91 -5.47 4.50 -4.69
N VAL A 92 -5.99 3.37 -4.24
CA VAL A 92 -7.23 3.28 -3.44
C VAL A 92 -6.88 2.69 -2.08
N PRO A 93 -6.63 3.51 -1.06
CA PRO A 93 -6.16 3.03 0.24
C PRO A 93 -7.25 2.24 0.97
N HIS A 94 -6.93 1.02 1.39
CA HIS A 94 -7.83 0.14 2.11
C HIS A 94 -7.06 -0.79 3.05
N VAL A 95 -7.77 -1.30 4.05
CA VAL A 95 -7.29 -2.35 4.96
C VAL A 95 -8.17 -3.57 4.79
N THR A 96 -7.54 -4.74 4.62
CA THR A 96 -8.19 -6.06 4.57
C THR A 96 -8.07 -6.81 5.89
#